data_AF-A0A7X5BE03-F1
#
_entry.id   AF-A0A7X5BE03-F1
#
_cell.length_a   1.000
_cell.length_b   1.000
_cell.length_c   1.000
_cell.angle_alpha   90.00
_cell.angle_beta   90.00
_cell.angle_gamma   90.00
#
_symmetry.space_group_name_H-M   'P 1'
#
loop_
_entity.id
_entity.type
_entity.pdbx_description
1 polymer ?
#
loop_
_entity_poly.entity_id
_entity_poly.type
_entity_poly.pdbx_seq_one_letter_code
_entity_poly.pdbx_strand_id
1 'polypeptide(L)' 'KNWLFSTNPLGADASALLYSIIETAKANGLILYDYMVKCMRELAKPEPDINSLLPWNFSH' A
#
# COMPACT_ATOMS: atom_id res chain seq x y z
N LYS A 1 16.29 -7.18 11.97
CA LYS A 1 17.35 -6.19 11.67
C LYS A 1 17.24 -5.81 10.19
N ASN A 2 16.44 -4.77 9.91
CA ASN A 2 16.21 -4.08 8.63
C ASN A 2 15.48 -2.80 9.11
N TRP A 3 16.06 -1.68 9.50
CA TRP A 3 17.27 -0.95 9.14
C TRP A 3 17.43 -0.54 7.67
N LEU A 4 16.38 -0.62 6.85
CA LEU A 4 16.52 -0.27 5.42
C LEU A 4 15.68 0.91 4.93
N PHE A 5 15.29 1.81 5.83
CA PHE A 5 15.01 3.21 5.48
C PHE A 5 15.58 4.19 6.52
N SER A 6 16.70 3.79 7.12
CA SER A 6 17.34 4.55 8.16
C SER A 6 18.14 5.70 7.57
N THR A 7 17.63 6.93 7.75
CA THR A 7 18.33 8.22 8.01
C THR A 7 17.65 9.45 7.40
N ASN A 8 16.62 9.29 6.55
CA ASN A 8 15.89 10.41 5.93
C ASN A 8 14.41 10.39 6.34
N PRO A 9 13.81 11.51 6.78
CA PRO A 9 12.36 11.61 7.04
C PRO A 9 11.50 11.03 5.90
N LEU A 10 11.89 11.23 4.64
CA LEU A 10 11.19 10.66 3.48
C LEU A 10 11.18 9.11 3.46
N GLY A 11 12.24 8.48 3.94
CA GLY A 11 12.33 7.01 4.04
C GLY A 11 11.50 6.45 5.19
N ALA A 12 11.45 7.18 6.32
CA ALA A 12 10.59 6.84 7.44
C ALA A 12 9.11 6.97 7.07
N ASP A 13 8.74 8.03 6.35
CA ASP A 13 7.39 8.27 5.85
C ASP A 13 6.97 7.20 4.83
N ALA A 14 7.84 6.87 3.88
CA ALA A 14 7.59 5.79 2.93
C ALA A 14 7.39 4.44 3.64
N SER A 15 8.16 4.17 4.69
CA SER A 15 7.99 2.97 5.52
C SER A 15 6.67 2.98 6.27
N ALA A 16 6.29 4.09 6.89
CA ALA A 16 5.04 4.22 7.62
C ALA A 16 3.82 4.06 6.69
N LEU A 17 3.91 4.59 5.47
CA LEU A 17 2.91 4.41 4.42
C LEU A 17 2.78 2.93 4.03
N LEU A 18 3.91 2.25 3.77
CA LEU A 18 3.94 0.82 3.47
C LEU A 18 3.31 -0.01 4.59
N TYR A 19 3.65 0.28 5.86
CA TYR A 19 3.03 -0.38 7.01
C TYR A 19 1.52 -0.16 7.08
N SER A 20 1.05 1.06 6.81
CA SER A 20 -0.37 1.38 6.79
C SER A 20 -1.13 0.57 5.73
N ILE A 21 -0.55 0.41 4.54
CA ILE A 21 -1.11 -0.41 3.44
C ILE A 21 -1.14 -1.89 3.85
N ILE A 22 -0.07 -2.39 4.46
CA ILE A 22 0.02 -3.79 4.92
C ILE A 22 -1.06 -4.09 5.97
N GLU A 23 -1.20 -3.23 6.97
CA GLU A 23 -2.22 -3.41 8.02
C GLU A 23 -3.64 -3.27 7.47
N THR A 24 -3.86 -2.38 6.49
CA THR A 24 -5.16 -2.25 5.81
C THR A 24 -5.51 -3.54 5.07
N ALA A 25 -4.57 -4.13 4.32
CA ALA A 25 -4.78 -5.39 3.62
C ALA A 25 -5.12 -6.53 4.59
N LYS A 26 -4.36 -6.64 5.68
CA LYS A 26 -4.59 -7.65 6.73
C LYS A 26 -5.95 -7.48 7.40
N ALA A 27 -6.33 -6.26 7.78
CA ALA A 27 -7.59 -5.96 8.44
C ALA A 27 -8.82 -6.31 7.57
N ASN A 28 -8.66 -6.28 6.25
CA ASN A 28 -9.71 -6.59 5.29
C ASN A 28 -9.57 -8.01 4.69
N GLY A 29 -8.67 -8.85 5.21
CA GLY A 29 -8.47 -10.23 4.74
C GLY A 29 -7.92 -10.34 3.31
N LEU A 30 -7.30 -9.28 2.80
CA LEU A 30 -6.80 -9.21 1.43
C LEU A 30 -5.45 -9.91 1.29
N ILE A 31 -5.23 -10.51 0.11
CA ILE A 31 -3.90 -10.99 -0.28
C ILE A 31 -3.01 -9.77 -0.49
N LEU A 32 -2.05 -9.59 0.42
CA LEU A 32 -1.18 -8.41 0.46
C LEU A 32 -0.49 -8.12 -0.87
N TYR A 33 0.05 -9.16 -1.52
CA TYR A 33 0.76 -9.04 -2.78
C TYR A 33 -0.15 -8.47 -3.89
N ASP A 34 -1.35 -9.05 -4.05
CA ASP A 34 -2.30 -8.63 -5.08
C ASP A 34 -2.81 -7.21 -4.85
N TYR A 35 -3.11 -6.87 -3.59
CA TYR A 35 -3.52 -5.52 -3.22
C TYR A 35 -2.41 -4.51 -3.53
N MET A 36 -1.17 -4.80 -3.14
CA MET A 36 -0.04 -3.92 -3.35
C MET A 36 0.28 -3.71 -4.84
N VAL A 37 0.23 -4.78 -5.64
CA VAL A 37 0.42 -4.70 -7.11
C VAL A 37 -0.67 -3.85 -7.76
N LYS A 38 -1.93 -4.01 -7.36
CA LYS A 38 -3.04 -3.18 -7.87
C LYS A 38 -2.89 -1.71 -7.48
N CYS A 39 -2.53 -1.42 -6.22
CA CYS A 39 -2.22 -0.06 -5.77
C CYS A 39 -1.12 0.58 -6.60
N MET A 40 0.02 -0.09 -6.81
CA MET A 40 1.12 0.46 -7.63
C MET A 40 0.71 0.68 -9.09
N ARG A 41 -0.09 -0.22 -9.66
CA ARG A 41 -0.57 -0.09 -11.05
C ARG A 41 -1.53 1.08 -11.23
N GLU A 42 -2.45 1.29 -10.31
CA GLU A 42 -3.37 2.43 -10.37
C GLU A 42 -2.66 3.75 -10.10
N LEU A 43 -1.75 3.80 -9.12
CA LEU A 43 -0.96 5.00 -8.82
C LEU A 43 0.02 5.38 -9.95
N ALA A 44 0.38 4.44 -10.82
CA ALA A 44 1.19 4.71 -12.01
C ALA A 44 0.41 5.36 -13.16
N LYS A 45 -0.94 5.45 -13.06
CA LYS A 45 -1.76 6.11 -14.08
C LYS A 45 -1.68 7.63 -13.96
N PRO A 46 -1.87 8.37 -15.07
CA PRO A 46 -1.93 9.85 -15.04
C PRO A 46 -3.09 10.36 -14.17
N GLU A 47 -4.21 9.64 -14.18
CA GLU A 47 -5.40 9.91 -13.37
C GLU A 47 -5.70 8.64 -12.55
N PRO A 48 -5.13 8.52 -11.35
CA PRO A 48 -5.36 7.34 -10.52
C PRO A 48 -6.77 7.36 -9.92
N ASP A 49 -7.51 6.26 -10.06
CA ASP A 49 -8.78 6.08 -9.35
C ASP A 49 -8.54 5.51 -7.96
N ILE A 50 -8.40 6.42 -6.98
CA ILE A 50 -8.19 6.05 -5.58
C ILE A 50 -9.38 5.29 -5.01
N ASN A 51 -10.60 5.53 -5.50
CA ASN A 51 -11.77 4.81 -5.00
C ASN A 51 -11.67 3.33 -5.31
N SER A 52 -11.17 2.96 -6.50
CA SER A 52 -10.93 1.57 -6.89
C SER A 52 -9.96 0.84 -5.95
N LEU A 53 -9.06 1.57 -5.28
CA LEU A 53 -8.07 1.04 -4.34
C LEU A 53 -8.61 0.82 -2.93
N LEU A 54 -9.84 1.23 -2.64
CA LEU A 54 -10.42 1.06 -1.32
C LEU A 54 -10.70 -0.42 -1.03
N PRO A 55 -10.42 -0.90 0.20
CA PRO A 55 -10.31 -2.32 0.49
C PRO A 55 -11.60 -3.12 0.27
N TRP A 56 -12.77 -2.49 0.33
CA TRP A 56 -14.06 -3.13 0.04
C TRP A 56 -14.23 -3.52 -1.44
N ASN A 57 -13.47 -2.94 -2.36
CA ASN A 57 -13.49 -3.34 -3.79
C ASN A 57 -12.69 -4.61 -4.08
N PHE A 58 -12.00 -5.15 -3.08
CA PHE A 58 -11.16 -6.35 -3.17
C PHE A 58 -11.79 -7.54 -2.44
N SER A 59 -12.99 -7.36 -1.86
CA SER A 59 -13.74 -8.43 -1.21
C SER A 59 -14.15 -9.49 -2.23
N HIS A 60 -13.87 -10.75 -1.92
CA HIS A 60 -14.51 -11.93 -2.52
C HIS A 60 -15.54 -12.50 -1.54
#